data_AF-A0A7C7Y8A4-F1
#
_entry.id   AF-A0A7C7Y8A4-F1
#
_cell.length_a   1.000
_cell.length_b   1.000
_cell.length_c   1.000
_cell.angle_alpha   90.00
_cell.angle_beta   90.00
_cell.angle_gamma   90.00
#
_symmetry.space_group_name_H-M   'P 1'
#
loop_
_entity.id
_entity.type
_entity.pdbx_description
1 polymer ?
#
loop_
_entity_poly.entity_id
_entity_poly.type
_entity_poly.pdbx_seq_one_letter_code
_entity_poly.pdbx_strand_id
1 'polypeptide(L)'
;MSALSRRRIVAGLIVLYLVWPLIQQQLVRVYRVNPWKFAGWAMYTAPNARVRIHLFGVDTTEQVVHLGWRMSSGLRSAVFEYAHSRRTLGLFVQPEPIANQLLIDRPDFREWTIVVEQVGLTPRNHFGVIHRSRYRYANVAGKLGPVEVRSQLEADRVQENDIM
;
A
#
# COMPACT_ATOMS: atom_id res chain seq x y z
N MET A 1 -32.33 20.39 -24.10
CA MET A 1 -32.38 19.02 -23.54
C MET A 1 -33.83 18.64 -23.29
N SER A 2 -34.29 17.48 -23.76
CA SER A 2 -35.68 17.05 -23.51
C SER A 2 -35.88 16.63 -22.05
N ALA A 3 -37.11 16.72 -21.55
CA ALA A 3 -37.47 16.26 -20.20
C ALA A 3 -37.11 14.78 -19.98
N LEU A 4 -37.22 13.96 -21.02
CA LEU A 4 -36.84 12.55 -21.00
C LEU A 4 -35.33 12.37 -20.77
N SER A 5 -34.49 13.15 -21.45
CA SER A 5 -33.03 13.11 -21.24
C SER A 5 -32.65 13.53 -19.82
N ARG A 6 -33.32 14.56 -19.27
CA ARG A 6 -33.07 15.00 -17.88
C ARG A 6 -33.42 13.89 -16.87
N ARG A 7 -34.57 13.23 -17.04
CA ARG A 7 -34.99 12.10 -16.18
C ARG A 7 -33.99 10.94 -16.25
N ARG A 8 -33.51 10.58 -17.44
CA ARG A 8 -32.51 9.51 -17.62
C ARG A 8 -31.19 9.84 -16.92
N ILE A 9 -30.71 11.08 -17.04
CA ILE A 9 -29.50 11.53 -16.35
C ILE A 9 -29.67 11.48 -14.84
N VAL A 10 -30.79 12.00 -14.31
CA VAL A 10 -31.07 11.97 -12.87
C VAL A 10 -31.18 10.54 -12.36
N ALA A 11 -31.89 9.66 -13.07
CA ALA A 11 -31.98 8.25 -12.72
C ALA A 11 -30.60 7.56 -12.71
N GLY A 12 -29.76 7.85 -13.72
CA GLY A 12 -28.39 7.35 -13.77
C GLY A 12 -27.54 7.81 -12.59
N LEU A 13 -27.66 9.08 -12.18
CA LEU A 13 -26.96 9.61 -11.01
C LEU A 13 -27.44 8.97 -9.70
N ILE A 14 -28.75 8.72 -9.55
CA ILE A 14 -29.31 8.03 -8.38
C ILE A 14 -28.77 6.59 -8.32
N VAL A 15 -28.81 5.86 -9.44
CA VAL A 15 -28.27 4.49 -9.49
C VAL A 15 -26.79 4.47 -9.15
N LEU A 16 -25.99 5.38 -9.71
CA LEU A 16 -24.56 5.50 -9.41
C LEU A 16 -24.33 5.78 -7.92
N TYR A 17 -25.10 6.69 -7.32
CA TYR A 17 -25.01 7.01 -5.90
C TYR A 17 -25.37 5.82 -5.01
N LEU A 18 -26.37 5.02 -5.38
CA LEU A 18 -26.77 3.81 -4.64
C LEU A 18 -25.74 2.68 -4.76
N VAL A 19 -25.09 2.54 -5.92
CA VAL A 19 -24.08 1.49 -6.16
C VAL A 19 -22.71 1.88 -5.57
N TRP A 20 -22.46 3.17 -5.38
CA TRP A 20 -21.16 3.68 -4.92
C TRP A 20 -20.64 3.07 -3.60
N PRO A 21 -21.44 2.91 -2.52
CA PRO A 21 -20.98 2.28 -1.28
C PRO A 21 -20.48 0.85 -1.49
N LEU A 22 -21.09 0.09 -2.39
CA LEU A 22 -20.67 -1.29 -2.69
C LEU A 22 -19.31 -1.29 -3.41
N ILE A 23 -19.12 -0.39 -4.39
CA ILE A 23 -17.83 -0.20 -5.06
C ILE A 23 -16.78 0.20 -4.02
N GLN A 24 -17.09 1.16 -3.16
CA GLN A 24 -16.16 1.62 -2.12
C GLN A 24 -15.78 0.51 -1.16
N GLN A 25 -16.75 -0.30 -0.68
CA GLN A 25 -16.49 -1.43 0.19
C GLN A 25 -15.56 -2.44 -0.48
N GLN A 26 -15.75 -2.71 -1.78
CA GLN A 26 -14.88 -3.60 -2.53
C GLN A 26 -13.47 -3.01 -2.72
N LEU A 27 -13.35 -1.71 -2.97
CA LEU A 27 -12.06 -1.01 -3.06
C LEU A 27 -11.28 -1.07 -1.75
N VAL A 28 -11.95 -0.86 -0.62
CA VAL A 28 -11.33 -0.99 0.71
C VAL A 28 -10.91 -2.43 0.98
N ARG A 29 -11.80 -3.40 0.68
CA ARG A 29 -11.54 -4.81 0.98
C ARG A 29 -10.42 -5.40 0.14
N VAL A 30 -10.42 -5.14 -1.17
CA VAL A 30 -9.46 -5.74 -2.11
C VAL A 30 -8.18 -4.92 -2.18
N TYR A 31 -8.30 -3.61 -2.34
CA TYR A 31 -7.17 -2.72 -2.63
C TYR A 31 -6.74 -1.91 -1.41
N ARG A 32 -7.39 -2.03 -0.25
CA ARG A 32 -7.03 -1.28 0.97
C ARG A 32 -6.96 0.22 0.75
N VAL A 33 -7.79 0.73 -0.17
CA VAL A 33 -7.95 2.18 -0.40
C VAL A 33 -8.43 2.80 0.90
N ASN A 34 -7.92 3.99 1.23
CA ASN A 34 -8.41 4.70 2.40
C ASN A 34 -9.79 5.32 2.09
N PRO A 35 -10.89 4.81 2.68
CA PRO A 35 -12.23 5.27 2.34
C PRO A 35 -12.45 6.74 2.67
N TRP A 36 -11.76 7.23 3.72
CA TRP A 36 -11.89 8.59 4.23
C TRP A 36 -11.27 9.63 3.30
N LYS A 37 -10.17 9.27 2.63
CA LYS A 37 -9.49 10.15 1.68
C LYS A 37 -10.10 10.12 0.29
N PHE A 38 -10.66 8.99 -0.14
CA PHE A 38 -11.14 8.82 -1.51
C PHE A 38 -12.48 9.54 -1.78
N ALA A 39 -13.29 9.76 -0.74
CA ALA A 39 -14.60 10.41 -0.88
C ALA A 39 -14.66 11.82 -0.26
N GLY A 40 -13.74 12.21 0.63
CA GLY A 40 -13.70 13.55 1.21
C GLY A 40 -14.70 13.83 2.34
N TRP A 41 -15.62 12.92 2.66
CA TRP A 41 -16.69 13.15 3.64
C TRP A 41 -16.21 13.12 5.10
N ALA A 42 -15.04 12.54 5.38
CA ALA A 42 -14.48 12.50 6.74
C ALA A 42 -12.95 12.58 6.75
N MET A 43 -12.42 13.48 5.92
CA MET A 43 -10.97 13.69 5.80
C MET A 43 -10.32 14.21 7.10
N TYR A 44 -11.10 14.85 7.98
CA TYR A 44 -10.61 15.52 9.18
C TYR A 44 -10.49 14.63 10.42
N THR A 45 -11.13 13.46 10.43
CA THR A 45 -11.20 12.61 11.63
C THR A 45 -10.30 11.39 11.58
N ALA A 46 -9.75 11.05 10.40
CA ALA A 46 -8.91 9.88 10.26
C ALA A 46 -7.48 10.15 10.77
N PRO A 47 -7.00 9.42 11.80
CA PRO A 47 -5.62 9.56 12.24
C PRO A 47 -4.66 9.28 11.08
N ASN A 48 -3.55 10.02 11.06
CA ASN A 48 -2.49 9.84 10.07
C ASN A 48 -1.78 8.49 10.28
N ALA A 49 -2.42 7.40 9.84
CA ALA A 49 -1.86 6.05 9.89
C ALA A 49 -0.50 6.07 9.16
N ARG A 50 0.56 5.76 9.91
CA ARG A 50 1.93 5.74 9.38
C ARG A 50 2.09 4.51 8.50
N VAL A 51 2.62 4.72 7.29
CA VAL A 51 3.15 3.65 6.44
C VAL A 51 4.64 3.52 6.81
N ARG A 52 5.04 2.36 7.31
CA ARG A 52 6.45 2.05 7.58
C ARG A 52 7.00 1.25 6.41
N ILE A 53 8.19 1.60 5.95
CA ILE A 53 8.85 0.95 4.82
C ILE A 53 10.22 0.51 5.31
N HIS A 54 10.48 -0.78 5.17
CA HIS A 54 11.77 -1.39 5.47
C HIS A 54 12.37 -1.89 4.17
N LEU A 55 13.63 -1.55 3.96
CA LEU A 55 14.37 -1.88 2.76
C LEU A 55 15.47 -2.86 3.13
N PHE A 56 15.43 -4.04 2.51
CA PHE A 56 16.44 -5.06 2.67
C PHE A 56 17.06 -5.34 1.32
N GLY A 57 18.31 -5.74 1.33
CA GLY A 57 19.00 -6.16 0.13
C GLY A 57 19.97 -7.28 0.41
N VAL A 58 20.30 -8.04 -0.62
CA VAL A 58 21.27 -9.14 -0.55
C VAL A 58 22.50 -8.72 -1.32
N ASP A 59 23.63 -8.60 -0.63
CA ASP A 59 24.89 -8.21 -1.27
C ASP A 59 25.54 -9.38 -2.04
N THR A 60 26.72 -9.13 -2.62
CA THR A 60 27.47 -10.15 -3.38
C THR A 60 27.98 -11.31 -2.52
N THR A 61 28.02 -11.14 -1.19
CA THR A 61 28.40 -12.16 -0.21
C THR A 61 27.21 -12.94 0.34
N GLU A 62 26.02 -12.72 -0.24
CA GLU A 62 24.76 -13.34 0.16
C GLU A 62 24.27 -12.93 1.56
N GLN A 63 24.81 -11.83 2.10
CA GLN A 63 24.35 -11.29 3.38
C GLN A 63 23.17 -10.36 3.18
N VAL A 64 22.16 -10.51 4.07
CA VAL A 64 21.00 -9.63 4.11
C VAL A 64 21.38 -8.35 4.86
N VAL A 65 21.37 -7.23 4.15
CA VAL A 65 21.65 -5.91 4.68
C VAL A 65 20.35 -5.11 4.77
N HIS A 66 20.06 -4.58 5.95
CA HIS A 66 18.97 -3.63 6.14
C HIS A 66 19.45 -2.21 5.80
N LEU A 67 18.86 -1.60 4.77
CA LEU A 67 19.11 -0.21 4.41
C LEU A 67 18.34 0.68 5.37
N GLY A 68 18.97 0.94 6.52
CA GLY A 68 18.45 1.83 7.55
C GLY A 68 18.53 3.30 7.16
N TRP A 69 19.00 4.14 8.08
CA TRP A 69 18.85 5.61 8.00
C TRP A 69 19.78 6.29 6.98
N ARG A 70 20.72 5.54 6.40
CA ARG A 70 21.70 6.04 5.42
C ARG A 70 21.18 5.92 3.98
N MET A 71 20.02 6.51 3.72
CA MET A 71 19.45 6.59 2.37
C MET A 71 19.99 7.82 1.64
N SER A 72 20.22 7.70 0.33
CA SER A 72 20.43 8.85 -0.55
C SER A 72 19.22 9.79 -0.50
N SER A 73 19.39 11.04 -0.95
CA SER A 73 18.28 11.99 -1.07
C SER A 73 17.22 11.50 -2.05
N GLY A 74 17.63 10.91 -3.19
CA GLY A 74 16.73 10.35 -4.18
C GLY A 74 15.86 9.23 -3.62
N LEU A 75 16.48 8.26 -2.93
CA LEU A 75 15.76 7.15 -2.31
C LEU A 75 14.80 7.62 -1.22
N ARG A 76 15.22 8.60 -0.41
CA ARG A 76 14.35 9.21 0.60
C ARG A 76 13.12 9.86 -0.02
N SER A 77 13.27 10.59 -1.13
CA SER A 77 12.15 11.20 -1.85
C SER A 77 11.20 10.13 -2.38
N ALA A 78 11.73 9.11 -3.06
CA ALA A 78 10.93 8.01 -3.60
C ALA A 78 10.14 7.27 -2.50
N VAL A 79 10.78 6.99 -1.36
CA VAL A 79 10.12 6.36 -0.19
C VAL A 79 9.02 7.25 0.36
N PHE A 80 9.24 8.56 0.46
CA PHE A 80 8.26 9.52 0.98
C PHE A 80 7.04 9.64 0.05
N GLU A 81 7.25 9.83 -1.25
CA GLU A 81 6.19 9.93 -2.26
C GLU A 81 5.37 8.65 -2.34
N TYR A 82 6.04 7.49 -2.33
CA TYR A 82 5.37 6.20 -2.27
C TYR A 82 4.54 6.06 -0.99
N ALA A 83 5.10 6.34 0.19
CA ALA A 83 4.38 6.26 1.45
C ALA A 83 3.14 7.17 1.47
N HIS A 84 3.26 8.39 0.94
CA HIS A 84 2.17 9.34 0.81
C HIS A 84 1.05 8.80 -0.09
N SER A 85 1.41 8.31 -1.27
CA SER A 85 0.46 7.79 -2.27
C SER A 85 -0.20 6.49 -1.79
N ARG A 86 0.60 5.56 -1.25
CA ARG A 86 0.17 4.28 -0.68
C ARG A 86 -0.85 4.46 0.44
N ARG A 87 -0.69 5.50 1.25
CA ARG A 87 -1.65 5.83 2.32
C ARG A 87 -3.05 6.17 1.81
N THR A 88 -3.16 6.69 0.59
CA THR A 88 -4.44 7.11 0.00
C THR A 88 -5.01 6.01 -0.89
N LEU A 89 -4.18 5.50 -1.80
CA LEU A 89 -4.58 4.60 -2.88
C LEU A 89 -4.37 3.12 -2.54
N GLY A 90 -3.74 2.80 -1.41
CA GLY A 90 -3.51 1.42 -0.99
C GLY A 90 -2.74 0.61 -2.03
N LEU A 91 -3.20 -0.62 -2.30
CA LEU A 91 -2.55 -1.58 -3.18
C LEU A 91 -2.45 -1.15 -4.65
N PHE A 92 -3.16 -0.09 -5.07
CA PHE A 92 -3.00 0.47 -6.42
C PHE A 92 -1.61 1.08 -6.66
N VAL A 93 -0.94 1.53 -5.60
CA VAL A 93 0.40 2.12 -5.71
C VAL A 93 1.42 1.03 -5.46
N GLN A 94 2.17 0.70 -6.50
CA GLN A 94 3.23 -0.30 -6.44
C GLN A 94 4.60 0.36 -6.12
N PRO A 95 5.56 -0.36 -5.50
CA PRO A 95 6.81 0.23 -4.99
C PRO A 95 7.95 0.31 -6.01
N GLU A 96 7.69 0.22 -7.31
CA GLU A 96 8.69 0.28 -8.39
C GLU A 96 9.53 1.56 -8.35
N PRO A 97 9.00 2.76 -8.04
CA PRO A 97 9.84 3.95 -7.92
C PRO A 97 10.96 3.78 -6.89
N ILE A 98 10.69 3.09 -5.78
CA ILE A 98 11.70 2.78 -4.75
C ILE A 98 12.70 1.76 -5.31
N ALA A 99 12.21 0.70 -5.96
CA ALA A 99 13.07 -0.34 -6.54
C ALA A 99 14.02 0.23 -7.61
N ASN A 100 13.51 1.10 -8.50
CA ASN A 100 14.30 1.77 -9.52
C ASN A 100 15.39 2.65 -8.90
N GLN A 101 15.08 3.37 -7.83
CA GLN A 101 16.08 4.18 -7.15
C GLN A 101 17.13 3.32 -6.42
N LEU A 102 16.74 2.18 -5.85
CA LEU A 102 17.68 1.22 -5.24
C LEU A 102 18.66 0.65 -6.27
N LEU A 103 18.19 0.35 -7.49
CA LEU A 103 19.04 -0.12 -8.58
C LEU A 103 20.12 0.92 -8.97
N ILE A 104 19.77 2.21 -8.92
CA ILE A 104 20.72 3.30 -9.19
C ILE A 104 21.71 3.46 -8.04
N ASP A 105 21.23 3.47 -6.80
CA ASP A 105 22.05 3.77 -5.62
C ASP A 105 23.02 2.63 -5.24
N ARG A 106 22.63 1.38 -5.52
CA ARG A 106 23.30 0.19 -5.02
C ARG A 106 23.34 -0.94 -6.06
N PRO A 107 23.99 -0.73 -7.22
CA PRO A 107 24.06 -1.75 -8.27
C PRO A 107 24.78 -3.03 -7.84
N ASP A 108 25.48 -3.01 -6.69
CA ASP A 108 26.22 -4.13 -6.11
C ASP A 108 25.33 -5.24 -5.54
N PHE A 109 24.05 -4.99 -5.28
CA PHE A 109 23.18 -5.98 -4.64
C PHE A 109 22.52 -6.89 -5.65
N ARG A 110 22.43 -8.18 -5.35
CA ARG A 110 21.79 -9.17 -6.22
C ARG A 110 20.27 -9.12 -6.16
N GLU A 111 19.73 -8.66 -5.04
CA GLU A 111 18.30 -8.69 -4.79
C GLU A 111 17.87 -7.65 -3.76
N TRP A 112 16.63 -7.21 -3.90
CA TRP A 112 15.95 -6.27 -3.01
C TRP A 112 14.67 -6.86 -2.45
N THR A 113 14.41 -6.56 -1.17
CA THR A 113 13.12 -6.81 -0.56
C THR A 113 12.60 -5.53 0.08
N ILE A 114 11.44 -5.07 -0.39
CA ILE A 114 10.72 -3.92 0.16
C ILE A 114 9.58 -4.46 1.02
N VAL A 115 9.61 -4.17 2.32
CA VAL A 115 8.54 -4.53 3.24
C VAL A 115 7.77 -3.26 3.59
N VAL A 116 6.47 -3.27 3.30
CA VAL A 116 5.55 -2.16 3.54
C VAL A 116 4.59 -2.57 4.64
N GLU A 117 4.61 -1.88 5.76
CA GLU A 117 3.66 -2.04 6.85
C GLU A 117 2.71 -0.85 6.90
N GLN A 118 1.43 -1.14 6.91
CA GLN A 118 0.39 -0.13 6.95
C GLN A 118 -0.65 -0.50 8.00
N VAL A 119 -0.94 0.41 8.91
CA VAL A 119 -2.08 0.27 9.81
C VAL A 119 -3.35 0.46 8.99
N GLY A 120 -4.21 -0.56 9.00
CA GLY A 120 -5.53 -0.54 8.39
C GLY A 120 -6.59 -1.01 9.38
N LEU A 121 -7.82 -1.15 8.90
CA LEU A 121 -8.93 -1.72 9.68
C LEU A 121 -9.30 -3.07 9.10
N THR A 122 -9.65 -4.04 9.93
CA THR A 122 -10.25 -5.27 9.41
C THR A 122 -11.65 -4.98 8.85
N PRO A 123 -12.06 -5.61 7.73
CA PRO A 123 -13.41 -5.44 7.19
C PRO A 123 -14.51 -6.01 8.10
N ARG A 124 -14.15 -6.89 9.04
CA ARG A 124 -15.13 -7.66 9.85
C ARG A 124 -15.53 -6.92 11.13
N ASN A 125 -14.55 -6.37 11.84
CA ASN A 125 -14.76 -5.78 13.17
C ASN A 125 -14.20 -4.36 13.31
N HIS A 126 -13.60 -3.80 12.25
CA HIS A 126 -13.03 -2.45 12.24
C HIS A 126 -11.94 -2.22 13.31
N PHE A 127 -11.30 -3.28 13.82
CA PHE A 127 -10.10 -3.12 14.65
C PHE A 127 -8.88 -2.76 13.82
N GLY A 128 -7.98 -2.00 14.43
CA GLY A 128 -6.69 -1.66 13.86
C GLY A 128 -5.84 -2.93 13.67
N VAL A 129 -5.37 -3.16 12.46
CA VAL A 129 -4.45 -4.26 12.13
C VAL A 129 -3.28 -3.75 11.32
N ILE A 130 -2.12 -4.37 11.49
CA ILE A 130 -0.94 -4.09 10.68
C ILE A 130 -0.99 -4.99 9.45
N HIS A 131 -1.15 -4.38 8.28
CA HIS A 131 -1.00 -5.06 7.02
C HIS A 131 0.45 -4.98 6.57
N ARG A 132 1.12 -6.13 6.49
CA ARG A 132 2.46 -6.24 5.94
C ARG A 132 2.38 -6.71 4.48
N SER A 133 3.13 -6.09 3.60
CA SER A 133 3.25 -6.47 2.18
C SER A 133 4.74 -6.61 1.87
N ARG A 134 5.15 -7.70 1.23
CA ARG A 134 6.56 -7.95 0.88
C ARG A 134 6.70 -8.04 -0.63
N TYR A 135 7.56 -7.19 -1.17
CA TYR A 135 7.87 -7.10 -2.58
C TYR A 135 9.34 -7.47 -2.78
N ARG A 136 9.60 -8.51 -3.58
CA ARG A 136 10.94 -9.03 -3.86
C ARG A 136 11.30 -8.71 -5.31
N TYR A 137 12.45 -8.07 -5.52
CA TYR A 137 12.95 -7.65 -6.82
C TYR A 137 14.35 -8.21 -7.01
N ALA A 138 14.50 -9.14 -7.95
CA ALA A 138 15.82 -9.62 -8.32
C ALA A 138 16.54 -8.54 -9.15
N ASN A 139 17.82 -8.31 -8.89
CA ASN A 139 18.67 -7.43 -9.71
C ASN A 139 19.13 -8.20 -10.96
N VAL A 140 18.17 -8.62 -11.77
CA VAL A 140 18.42 -9.26 -13.06
C VAL A 140 17.94 -8.30 -14.12
N ALA A 141 18.86 -7.84 -14.97
CA ALA A 141 18.57 -6.91 -16.07
C ALA A 141 17.31 -7.37 -16.83
N GLY A 142 16.22 -6.60 -16.70
CA GLY A 142 15.01 -6.78 -17.52
C GLY A 142 13.85 -7.59 -16.93
N LYS A 143 13.85 -8.00 -15.65
CA LYS A 143 12.63 -8.54 -15.00
C LYS A 143 12.24 -7.78 -13.73
N LEU A 144 11.62 -6.62 -13.93
CA LEU A 144 10.91 -5.88 -12.88
C LEU A 144 9.50 -6.45 -12.74
N GLY A 145 9.32 -7.40 -11.84
CA GLY A 145 8.00 -7.88 -11.50
C GLY A 145 8.00 -8.35 -10.05
N PRO A 146 7.32 -7.66 -9.13
CA PRO A 146 7.23 -8.14 -7.77
C PRO A 146 6.41 -9.43 -7.75
N VAL A 147 6.96 -10.48 -7.16
CA VAL A 147 6.11 -11.50 -6.53
C VAL A 147 5.66 -10.89 -5.21
N GLU A 148 4.42 -10.40 -5.15
CA GLU A 148 3.83 -10.06 -3.85
C GLU A 148 3.70 -11.35 -3.06
N VAL A 149 4.63 -11.56 -2.13
CA VAL A 149 4.50 -12.64 -1.14
C VAL A 149 3.52 -12.11 -0.11
N ARG A 150 2.23 -12.32 -0.37
CA ARG A 150 1.12 -11.85 0.45
C ARG A 150 1.37 -12.30 1.88
N SER A 151 1.64 -11.35 2.78
CA SER A 151 1.88 -11.71 4.18
C SER A 151 0.55 -12.11 4.80
N GLN A 152 0.59 -13.24 5.51
CA GLN A 152 -0.48 -13.69 6.39
C GLN A 152 -0.83 -12.55 7.35
N LEU A 153 -2.13 -12.37 7.62
CA LEU A 153 -2.57 -11.62 8.79
C LEU A 153 -1.87 -12.25 10.00
N GLU A 154 -0.86 -11.59 10.59
CA GLU A 154 -0.36 -11.91 11.94
C GLU A 154 -1.41 -11.49 12.98
N ALA A 155 -2.70 -11.80 12.74
CA ALA A 155 -3.78 -11.56 13.69
C ALA A 155 -3.75 -12.61 14.81
N ASP A 156 -3.11 -13.77 14.60
CA ASP A 156 -3.18 -14.88 15.54
C ASP A 156 -2.02 -14.92 16.57
N ARG A 157 -0.94 -14.14 16.42
CA ARG A 157 0.19 -14.18 17.38
C ARG A 157 0.16 -13.14 18.49
N VAL A 158 -0.61 -12.06 18.36
CA VAL A 158 -0.68 -11.04 19.41
C VAL A 158 -1.61 -11.49 20.55
N GLN A 159 -2.54 -12.42 20.31
CA GLN A 159 -3.46 -12.89 21.35
C GLN A 159 -2.85 -13.95 22.30
N GLU A 160 -1.69 -14.54 21.96
CA GLU A 160 -1.08 -15.63 22.74
C GLU A 160 -0.04 -15.14 23.78
N ASN A 161 0.43 -13.89 23.68
CA ASN A 161 1.45 -13.34 24.58
C ASN A 161 0.92 -12.35 25.65
N ASP A 162 -0.39 -12.08 25.70
CA ASP A 162 -1.02 -11.22 26.71
C ASP A 162 -1.81 -12.02 27.79
N ILE A 163 -1.61 -13.35 27.88
CA ILE A 163 -2.27 -14.24 28.86
C ILE A 163 -1.25 -15.00 29.75
N MET A 164 0.03 -14.62 29.76
CA MET A 164 1.00 -15.08 30.78
C MET A 164 1.57 -13.91 31.57
#